data_AF-A0A925YMV4-F1
#
_entry.id   AF-A0A925YMV4-F1
#
_cell.length_a   1.000
_cell.length_b   1.000
_cell.length_c   1.000
_cell.angle_alpha   90.00
_cell.angle_beta   90.00
_cell.angle_gamma   90.00
#
_symmetry.space_group_name_H-M   'P 1'
#
loop_
_entity.id
_entity.type
_entity.pdbx_description
1 polymer ?
#
loop_
_entity_poly.entity_id
_entity_poly.type
_entity_poly.pdbx_seq_one_letter_code
_entity_poly.pdbx_strand_id
1 'polypeptide(L)'
;LLGTIMALVVAFVMKWFISIKEKSFFILELPTYRAPRWRNVGVTMLDKARIFVKDAGKVILVISIVLWALSTYGPPEKMSGTALQYEQLKANNPSEARNLERQKQAALLQNSYAGILGKRIEPLIEPLGFDWKIGIALITSFAAREVFVGTMATLYSVGEDEDSGLLLREKMHAATKDNGSPVYTVASGMSLMVFYVLAMQCMSTLAIVKRETRSWKWPAIQFLYMTALAYTFSFLVYQLFK
;
A
#
# COMPACT_ATOMS: atom_id res chain seq x y z
N LEU A 1 1.49 -2.45 20.92
CA LEU A 1 0.52 -2.00 21.95
C LEU A 1 -0.86 -1.73 21.36
N LEU A 2 -0.96 -0.94 20.28
CA LEU A 2 -2.26 -0.66 19.64
C LEU A 2 -3.00 -1.93 19.20
N GLY A 3 -2.30 -2.89 18.57
CA GLY A 3 -2.89 -4.18 18.19
C GLY A 3 -3.39 -5.03 19.38
N THR A 4 -2.67 -5.03 20.51
CA THR A 4 -3.09 -5.73 21.72
C THR A 4 -4.33 -5.11 22.35
N ILE A 5 -4.36 -3.77 22.45
CA ILE A 5 -5.53 -3.03 22.95
C ILE A 5 -6.74 -3.30 22.03
N MET A 6 -6.54 -3.22 20.71
CA MET A 6 -7.61 -3.48 19.74
C MET A 6 -8.14 -4.91 19.85
N ALA A 7 -7.26 -5.90 20.02
CA ALA A 7 -7.67 -7.28 20.21
C ALA A 7 -8.56 -7.46 21.46
N LEU A 8 -8.23 -6.78 22.56
CA LEU A 8 -9.06 -6.78 23.78
C LEU A 8 -10.42 -6.13 23.55
N VAL A 9 -10.46 -4.97 22.88
CA VAL A 9 -11.73 -4.27 22.53
C VAL A 9 -12.59 -5.15 21.64
N VAL A 10 -12.01 -5.72 20.58
CA VAL A 10 -12.71 -6.60 19.66
C VAL A 10 -13.21 -7.87 20.35
N ALA A 11 -12.40 -8.48 21.25
CA ALA A 11 -12.83 -9.63 22.04
C ALA A 11 -13.98 -9.29 23.00
N PHE A 12 -13.93 -8.10 23.62
CA PHE A 12 -15.01 -7.61 24.48
C PHE A 12 -16.31 -7.43 23.70
N VAL A 13 -16.26 -6.83 22.50
CA VAL A 13 -17.43 -6.68 21.62
C VAL A 13 -17.94 -8.03 21.12
N MET A 14 -17.05 -8.93 20.68
CA MET A 14 -17.44 -10.25 20.19
C MET A 14 -18.03 -11.15 21.28
N LYS A 15 -17.65 -10.97 22.55
CA LYS A 15 -18.26 -11.71 23.68
C LYS A 15 -19.77 -11.52 23.75
N TRP A 16 -20.31 -10.38 23.30
CA TRP A 16 -21.76 -10.16 23.25
C TRP A 16 -22.46 -10.89 22.10
N PHE A 17 -21.76 -11.18 21.01
CA PHE A 17 -22.31 -11.88 19.84
C PHE A 17 -22.10 -13.39 19.87
N ILE A 18 -20.98 -13.85 20.46
CA ILE A 18 -20.54 -15.25 20.38
C ILE A 18 -20.51 -15.83 21.79
N SER A 19 -21.57 -16.58 22.14
CA SER A 19 -21.63 -17.34 23.39
C SER A 19 -20.95 -18.70 23.22
N ILE A 20 -19.68 -18.80 23.64
CA ILE A 20 -18.92 -20.05 23.62
C ILE A 20 -19.32 -20.88 24.85
N LYS A 21 -19.88 -22.09 24.63
CA LYS A 21 -20.35 -22.98 25.71
C LYS A 21 -19.25 -23.82 26.37
N GLU A 22 -18.06 -23.91 25.78
CA GLU A 22 -16.96 -24.70 26.33
C GLU A 22 -15.90 -23.83 27.01
N LYS A 23 -15.54 -24.18 28.25
CA LYS A 23 -14.42 -23.56 28.97
C LYS A 23 -13.12 -24.20 28.48
N SER A 24 -12.34 -23.47 27.69
CA SER A 24 -10.98 -23.89 27.33
C SER A 24 -10.10 -23.82 28.58
N PHE A 25 -9.62 -24.97 29.05
CA PHE A 25 -8.57 -25.02 30.07
C PHE A 25 -7.25 -24.66 29.37
N PHE A 26 -6.78 -23.43 29.60
CA PHE A 26 -5.48 -23.00 29.11
C PHE A 26 -4.38 -23.61 29.98
N ILE A 27 -4.02 -24.85 29.70
CA ILE A 27 -2.85 -25.51 30.27
C ILE A 27 -1.65 -25.07 29.44
N LEU A 28 -0.89 -24.11 29.96
CA LEU A 28 0.34 -23.63 29.33
C LEU A 28 1.54 -24.39 29.90
N GLU A 29 1.79 -25.59 29.40
CA GLU A 29 3.04 -26.31 29.65
C GLU A 29 4.14 -25.62 28.84
N LEU A 30 4.94 -24.76 29.46
CA LEU A 30 6.08 -24.16 28.78
C LEU A 30 7.17 -25.23 28.62
N PRO A 31 7.57 -25.60 27.39
CA PRO A 31 8.67 -26.54 27.20
C PRO A 31 9.96 -25.93 27.74
N THR A 32 10.91 -26.77 28.13
CA THR A 32 12.24 -26.31 28.55
C THR A 32 12.87 -25.42 27.48
N TYR A 33 13.15 -24.16 27.83
CA TYR A 33 13.79 -23.20 26.94
C TYR A 33 15.23 -23.64 26.65
N ARG A 34 15.50 -24.04 25.41
CA ARG A 34 16.83 -24.46 24.95
C ARG A 34 17.44 -23.36 24.09
N ALA A 35 18.71 -23.04 24.32
CA ALA A 35 19.42 -22.07 23.49
C ALA A 35 19.46 -22.52 22.02
N PRO A 36 19.28 -21.60 21.05
CA PRO A 36 19.28 -21.95 19.65
C PRO A 36 20.68 -22.39 19.19
N ARG A 37 20.73 -23.36 18.27
CA ARG A 37 21.97 -23.73 17.60
C ARG A 37 22.30 -22.67 16.55
N TRP A 38 23.28 -21.80 16.81
CA TRP A 38 23.64 -20.67 15.96
C TRP A 38 23.88 -21.03 14.48
N ARG A 39 24.51 -22.19 14.21
CA ARG A 39 24.68 -22.68 12.84
C ARG A 39 23.35 -22.90 12.12
N ASN A 40 22.37 -23.49 12.81
CA ASN A 40 21.05 -23.73 12.24
C ASN A 40 20.30 -22.42 12.04
N VAL A 41 20.45 -21.45 12.95
CA VAL A 41 19.87 -20.11 12.79
C VAL A 41 20.41 -19.45 11.52
N GLY A 42 21.73 -19.47 11.31
CA GLY A 42 22.37 -18.89 10.12
C GLY A 42 21.91 -19.55 8.81
N VAL A 43 21.89 -20.89 8.76
CA VAL A 43 21.39 -21.63 7.59
C VAL A 43 19.92 -21.30 7.34
N THR A 44 19.08 -21.32 8.38
CA THR A 44 17.65 -20.99 8.26
C THR A 44 17.45 -19.57 7.76
N MET A 45 18.22 -18.60 8.26
CA MET A 45 18.15 -17.21 7.81
C MET A 45 18.53 -17.09 6.33
N LEU A 46 19.61 -17.75 5.89
CA LEU A 46 20.02 -17.75 4.48
C LEU A 46 18.98 -18.42 3.58
N ASP A 47 18.39 -19.53 4.01
CA ASP A 47 17.35 -20.22 3.25
C ASP A 47 16.09 -19.36 3.14
N LYS A 48 15.67 -18.70 4.23
CA LYS A 48 14.55 -17.76 4.21
C LYS A 48 14.84 -16.55 3.32
N ALA A 49 16.06 -16.01 3.34
CA ALA A 49 16.46 -14.93 2.44
C ALA A 49 16.44 -15.37 0.97
N ARG A 50 16.94 -16.57 0.65
CA ARG A 50 16.88 -17.13 -0.71
C ARG A 50 15.45 -17.38 -1.19
N ILE A 51 14.60 -17.92 -0.33
CA ILE A 51 13.17 -18.12 -0.61
C ILE A 51 12.52 -16.77 -0.91
N PHE A 52 12.79 -15.74 -0.10
CA PHE A 52 12.27 -14.40 -0.33
C PHE A 52 12.69 -13.85 -1.70
N VAL A 53 13.98 -13.90 -2.03
CA VAL A 53 14.49 -13.39 -3.32
C VAL A 53 13.89 -14.15 -4.51
N LYS A 54 13.76 -15.47 -4.42
CA LYS A 54 13.24 -16.29 -5.54
C LYS A 54 11.73 -16.23 -5.70
N ASP A 55 10.99 -16.32 -4.59
CA ASP A 55 9.53 -16.42 -4.63
C ASP A 55 8.88 -15.04 -4.62
N ALA A 56 9.17 -14.21 -3.60
CA ALA A 56 8.60 -12.87 -3.49
C ALA A 56 9.21 -11.92 -4.53
N GLY A 57 10.52 -12.01 -4.79
CA GLY A 57 11.20 -11.18 -5.78
C GLY A 57 10.64 -11.32 -7.20
N LYS A 58 10.27 -12.55 -7.62
CA LYS A 58 9.62 -12.78 -8.92
C LYS A 58 8.27 -12.07 -9.03
N VAL A 59 7.46 -12.12 -7.97
CA VAL A 59 6.16 -11.45 -7.93
C VAL A 59 6.34 -9.93 -7.96
N ILE A 60 7.28 -9.39 -7.17
CA ILE A 60 7.60 -7.96 -7.17
C ILE A 60 8.01 -7.50 -8.57
N LEU A 61 8.92 -8.21 -9.24
CA LEU A 61 9.39 -7.86 -10.58
C LEU A 61 8.24 -7.79 -11.59
N VAL A 62 7.35 -8.79 -11.59
CA VAL A 62 6.19 -8.81 -12.49
C VAL A 62 5.26 -7.63 -12.22
N ILE A 63 4.96 -7.34 -10.95
CA ILE A 63 4.12 -6.20 -10.58
C ILE A 63 4.79 -4.88 -10.98
N SER A 64 6.09 -4.72 -10.77
CA SER A 64 6.82 -3.51 -11.17
C SER A 64 6.80 -3.29 -12.69
N ILE A 65 6.96 -4.35 -13.49
CA ILE A 65 6.88 -4.26 -14.96
C ILE A 65 5.46 -3.88 -15.39
N VAL A 66 4.43 -4.52 -14.81
CA VAL A 66 3.03 -4.21 -15.12
C VAL A 66 2.69 -2.77 -14.71
N LEU A 67 3.08 -2.34 -13.51
CA LEU A 67 2.86 -0.97 -13.05
C LEU A 67 3.62 0.05 -13.89
N TRP A 68 4.86 -0.23 -14.28
CA TRP A 68 5.62 0.63 -15.17
C TRP A 68 4.90 0.79 -16.51
N ALA A 69 4.43 -0.31 -17.11
CA ALA A 69 3.65 -0.27 -18.35
C ALA A 69 2.35 0.55 -18.18
N LEU A 70 1.59 0.31 -17.10
CA LEU A 70 0.36 1.05 -16.82
C LEU A 70 0.61 2.53 -16.50
N SER A 71 1.77 2.87 -15.94
CA SER A 71 2.16 4.25 -15.62
C SER A 71 2.72 5.00 -16.84
N THR A 72 3.27 4.27 -17.80
CA THR A 72 3.87 4.82 -19.03
C THR A 72 2.83 5.02 -20.13
N TYR A 73 1.90 4.08 -20.27
CA TYR A 73 0.89 4.10 -21.33
C TYR A 73 -0.48 4.53 -20.80
N GLY A 74 -1.24 5.24 -21.64
CA GLY A 74 -2.59 5.70 -21.37
C GLY A 74 -3.40 5.85 -22.67
N PRO A 75 -4.67 6.30 -22.59
CA PRO A 75 -5.51 6.54 -23.75
C PRO A 75 -4.85 7.55 -24.71
N PRO A 76 -4.68 7.21 -26.00
CA PRO A 76 -3.84 7.97 -26.93
C PRO A 76 -4.31 9.41 -27.12
N GLU A 77 -5.63 9.65 -27.14
CA GLU A 77 -6.22 10.99 -27.29
C GLU A 77 -5.86 11.93 -26.12
N LYS A 78 -5.91 11.43 -24.88
CA LYS A 78 -5.58 12.24 -23.70
C LYS A 78 -4.09 12.50 -23.59
N MET A 79 -3.27 11.50 -23.92
CA MET A 79 -1.81 11.63 -23.85
C MET A 79 -1.28 12.57 -24.92
N SER A 80 -1.75 12.46 -26.16
CA SER A 80 -1.33 13.36 -27.25
C SER A 80 -1.79 14.79 -27.00
N GLY A 81 -3.05 15.00 -26.56
CA GLY A 81 -3.56 16.32 -26.21
C GLY A 81 -2.73 17.00 -25.11
N THR A 82 -2.38 16.25 -24.06
CA THR A 82 -1.52 16.73 -22.97
C THR A 82 -0.11 17.05 -23.47
N ALA A 83 0.49 16.15 -24.25
CA ALA A 83 1.83 16.37 -24.80
C ALA A 83 1.88 17.65 -25.65
N LEU A 84 0.91 17.83 -26.56
CA LEU A 84 0.83 19.01 -27.42
C LEU A 84 0.65 20.31 -26.62
N GLN A 85 -0.19 20.29 -25.57
CA GLN A 85 -0.40 21.46 -24.71
C GLN A 85 0.91 21.91 -24.03
N TYR A 86 1.67 20.97 -23.45
CA TYR A 86 2.92 21.31 -22.79
C TYR A 86 4.05 21.66 -23.77
N GLU A 87 4.08 21.07 -24.97
CA GLU A 87 5.01 21.48 -26.03
C GLU A 87 4.73 22.93 -26.48
N GLN A 88 3.46 23.32 -26.62
CA GLN A 88 3.08 24.71 -26.92
C GLN A 88 3.47 25.67 -25.80
N LEU A 89 3.23 25.30 -24.54
CA LEU A 89 3.63 26.11 -23.38
C LEU A 89 5.16 26.28 -23.30
N LYS A 90 5.91 25.23 -23.65
CA LYS A 90 7.39 25.25 -23.71
C LYS A 90 7.90 26.14 -24.85
N ALA A 91 7.22 26.15 -26.00
CA ALA A 91 7.54 27.06 -27.09
C ALA A 91 7.28 28.53 -26.73
N ASN A 92 6.24 28.80 -25.92
CA ASN A 92 5.89 30.16 -25.48
C ASN A 92 6.77 30.67 -24.33
N ASN A 93 7.29 29.79 -23.46
CA ASN A 93 8.11 30.17 -22.30
C ASN A 93 9.40 29.32 -22.19
N PRO A 94 10.41 29.58 -23.04
CA PRO A 94 11.63 28.78 -23.07
C PRO A 94 12.48 28.90 -21.79
N SER A 95 12.35 29.99 -21.03
CA SER A 95 13.06 30.21 -19.75
C SER A 95 12.68 29.22 -18.64
N GLU A 96 11.49 28.62 -18.71
CA GLU A 96 10.97 27.67 -17.71
C GLU A 96 10.91 26.21 -18.21
N ALA A 97 11.59 25.91 -19.32
CA ALA A 97 11.51 24.62 -20.00
C ALA A 97 11.71 23.40 -19.07
N ARG A 98 12.59 23.50 -18.07
CA ARG A 98 12.84 22.42 -17.10
C ARG A 98 11.65 22.18 -16.15
N ASN A 99 10.98 23.24 -15.70
CA ASN A 99 9.81 23.09 -14.81
C ASN A 99 8.59 22.61 -15.60
N LEU A 100 8.40 23.11 -16.82
CA LEU A 100 7.35 22.63 -17.72
C LEU A 100 7.52 21.17 -18.09
N GLU A 101 8.75 20.69 -18.32
CA GLU A 101 8.99 19.27 -18.60
C GLU A 101 8.57 18.40 -17.41
N ARG A 102 8.92 18.79 -16.16
CA ARG A 102 8.45 18.06 -14.97
C ARG A 102 6.92 18.04 -14.86
N GLN A 103 6.27 19.17 -15.11
CA GLN A 103 4.81 19.26 -15.07
C GLN A 103 4.15 18.41 -16.16
N LYS A 104 4.73 18.40 -17.37
CA LYS A 104 4.31 17.55 -18.48
C LYS A 104 4.37 16.08 -18.09
N GLN A 105 5.49 15.63 -17.54
CA GLN A 105 5.65 14.24 -17.12
C GLN A 105 4.67 13.86 -16.00
N ALA A 106 4.47 14.73 -15.01
CA ALA A 106 3.47 14.52 -13.95
C ALA A 106 2.05 14.42 -14.54
N ALA A 107 1.70 15.28 -15.51
CA ALA A 107 0.40 15.24 -16.18
C ALA A 107 0.21 14.00 -17.06
N LEU A 108 1.26 13.56 -17.76
CA LEU A 108 1.26 12.30 -18.52
C LEU A 108 1.05 11.11 -17.58
N LEU A 109 1.74 11.07 -16.44
CA LEU A 109 1.54 10.03 -15.44
C LEU A 109 0.10 10.02 -14.91
N GLN A 110 -0.52 11.18 -14.66
CA GLN A 110 -1.93 11.23 -14.23
C GLN A 110 -2.90 10.73 -15.31
N ASN A 111 -2.58 10.93 -16.60
CA ASN A 111 -3.37 10.47 -17.74
C ASN A 111 -3.05 9.03 -18.18
N SER A 112 -2.08 8.38 -17.54
CA SER A 112 -1.77 6.96 -17.75
C SER A 112 -2.89 6.04 -17.27
N TYR A 113 -2.88 4.77 -17.67
CA TYR A 113 -3.85 3.80 -17.16
C TYR A 113 -3.76 3.63 -15.65
N ALA A 114 -2.55 3.67 -15.08
CA ALA A 114 -2.34 3.65 -13.64
C ALA A 114 -2.99 4.87 -12.98
N GLY A 115 -2.72 6.08 -13.50
CA GLY A 115 -3.31 7.33 -12.99
C GLY A 115 -4.85 7.32 -13.06
N ILE A 116 -5.43 6.86 -14.17
CA ILE A 116 -6.88 6.75 -14.33
C ILE A 116 -7.49 5.74 -13.35
N LEU A 117 -6.85 4.58 -13.17
CA LEU A 117 -7.28 3.58 -12.19
C LEU A 117 -7.19 4.12 -10.77
N GLY A 118 -6.08 4.75 -10.41
CA GLY A 118 -5.88 5.36 -9.09
C GLY A 118 -6.93 6.43 -8.79
N LYS A 119 -7.17 7.36 -9.71
CA LYS A 119 -8.18 8.43 -9.54
C LYS A 119 -9.61 7.91 -9.46
N ARG A 120 -9.90 6.70 -9.96
CA ARG A 120 -11.22 6.05 -9.76
C ARG A 120 -11.40 5.55 -8.32
N ILE A 121 -10.31 5.16 -7.66
CA ILE A 121 -10.33 4.65 -6.28
C ILE A 121 -10.16 5.81 -5.28
N GLU A 122 -9.52 6.90 -5.70
CA GLU A 122 -9.25 8.09 -4.89
C GLU A 122 -10.45 8.60 -4.07
N PRO A 123 -11.68 8.75 -4.60
CA PRO A 123 -12.81 9.25 -3.82
C PRO A 123 -13.17 8.40 -2.60
N LEU A 124 -12.86 7.10 -2.66
CA LEU A 124 -13.10 6.18 -1.54
C LEU A 124 -12.00 6.32 -0.46
N ILE A 125 -10.78 6.68 -0.83
CA ILE A 125 -9.63 6.71 0.09
C ILE A 125 -9.19 8.12 0.50
N GLU A 126 -9.61 9.14 -0.23
CA GLU A 126 -9.36 10.55 0.05
C GLU A 126 -9.82 10.96 1.47
N PRO A 127 -10.97 10.48 2.00
CA PRO A 127 -11.38 10.78 3.38
C PRO A 127 -10.39 10.28 4.44
N LEU A 128 -9.53 9.32 4.11
CA LEU A 128 -8.50 8.76 4.99
C LEU A 128 -7.18 9.56 4.91
N GLY A 129 -7.15 10.57 4.04
CA GLY A 129 -5.98 11.39 3.75
C GLY A 129 -5.09 10.84 2.64
N PHE A 130 -5.47 9.75 1.97
CA PHE A 130 -4.64 9.08 0.96
C PHE A 130 -4.84 9.69 -0.42
N ASP A 131 -3.78 9.68 -1.24
CA ASP A 131 -3.84 10.05 -2.66
C ASP A 131 -4.03 8.82 -3.55
N TRP A 132 -4.30 9.05 -4.83
CA TRP A 132 -4.40 7.98 -5.81
C TRP A 132 -3.14 7.08 -5.90
N LYS A 133 -1.93 7.60 -5.63
CA LYS A 133 -0.69 6.80 -5.63
C LYS A 133 -0.64 5.82 -4.46
N ILE A 134 -0.98 6.28 -3.25
CA ILE A 134 -1.17 5.42 -2.07
C ILE A 134 -2.26 4.39 -2.38
N GLY A 135 -3.35 4.77 -3.04
CA GLY A 135 -4.41 3.86 -3.46
C GLY A 135 -3.92 2.69 -4.33
N ILE A 136 -3.13 2.99 -5.36
CA ILE A 136 -2.52 1.96 -6.22
C ILE A 136 -1.59 1.07 -5.40
N ALA A 137 -0.76 1.67 -4.54
CA ALA A 137 0.16 0.94 -3.68
C ALA A 137 -0.57 0.04 -2.65
N LEU A 138 -1.73 0.48 -2.13
CA LEU A 138 -2.58 -0.33 -1.26
C LEU A 138 -3.14 -1.54 -1.98
N ILE A 139 -3.52 -1.40 -3.25
CA ILE A 139 -4.03 -2.51 -4.09
C ILE A 139 -2.92 -3.49 -4.42
N THR A 140 -1.75 -3.01 -4.85
CA THR A 140 -0.63 -3.89 -5.17
C THR A 140 -0.10 -4.62 -3.93
N SER A 141 -0.25 -4.01 -2.75
CA SER A 141 0.09 -4.63 -1.46
C SER A 141 -0.75 -5.85 -1.09
N PHE A 142 -1.89 -6.09 -1.73
CA PHE A 142 -2.67 -7.32 -1.54
C PHE A 142 -1.94 -8.58 -2.03
N ALA A 143 -1.11 -8.43 -3.07
CA ALA A 143 -0.29 -9.54 -3.55
C ALA A 143 0.82 -9.86 -2.53
N ALA A 144 1.48 -8.82 -2.02
CA ALA A 144 2.42 -8.93 -0.91
C ALA A 144 2.62 -7.56 -0.24
N ARG A 145 2.61 -7.53 1.10
CA ARG A 145 2.71 -6.31 1.91
C ARG A 145 3.99 -5.50 1.63
N GLU A 146 5.07 -6.21 1.31
CA GLU A 146 6.40 -5.67 0.98
C GLU A 146 6.40 -4.87 -0.34
N VAL A 147 5.42 -5.12 -1.24
CA VAL A 147 5.32 -4.51 -2.58
C VAL A 147 4.94 -3.02 -2.51
N PHE A 148 4.44 -2.55 -1.35
CA PHE A 148 4.07 -1.15 -1.15
C PHE A 148 5.21 -0.20 -1.53
N VAL A 149 6.39 -0.39 -0.93
CA VAL A 149 7.53 0.51 -1.14
C VAL A 149 8.04 0.45 -2.57
N GLY A 150 8.04 -0.75 -3.19
CA GLY A 150 8.41 -0.92 -4.59
C GLY A 150 7.44 -0.20 -5.54
N THR A 151 6.14 -0.28 -5.27
CA THR A 151 5.10 0.43 -6.04
C THR A 151 5.29 1.95 -5.93
N MET A 152 5.53 2.45 -4.71
CA MET A 152 5.80 3.87 -4.48
C MET A 152 7.06 4.33 -5.19
N ALA A 153 8.13 3.53 -5.15
CA ALA A 153 9.35 3.82 -5.88
C ALA A 153 9.09 3.95 -7.39
N THR A 154 8.35 3.01 -7.99
CA THR A 154 8.00 3.06 -9.42
C THR A 154 7.12 4.26 -9.76
N LEU A 155 6.07 4.55 -8.98
CA LEU A 155 5.17 5.68 -9.28
C LEU A 155 5.84 7.05 -9.11
N TYR A 156 6.82 7.19 -8.20
CA TYR A 156 7.59 8.43 -8.00
C TYR A 156 8.87 8.50 -8.83
N SER A 157 9.30 7.41 -9.48
CA SER A 157 10.41 7.41 -10.42
C SER A 157 9.98 7.70 -11.85
N VAL A 158 8.74 7.36 -12.21
CA VAL A 158 8.20 7.62 -13.55
C VAL A 158 7.88 9.11 -13.68
N GLY A 159 8.67 9.81 -14.51
CA GLY A 159 8.43 11.20 -14.89
C GLY A 159 9.45 12.23 -14.37
N GLU A 160 10.55 11.83 -13.76
CA GLU A 160 11.64 12.73 -13.39
C GLU A 160 12.98 12.24 -13.95
N ASP A 161 13.86 13.19 -14.28
CA ASP A 161 15.20 12.92 -14.79
C ASP A 161 15.97 11.98 -13.84
N GLU A 162 16.57 10.94 -14.41
CA GLU A 162 17.47 9.98 -13.77
C GLU A 162 18.61 10.67 -12.99
N ASP A 163 18.96 11.90 -13.39
CA ASP A 163 19.98 12.79 -12.80
C ASP A 163 19.63 13.37 -11.43
N SER A 164 18.37 13.28 -10.99
CA SER A 164 17.95 13.93 -9.74
C SER A 164 18.58 13.31 -8.49
N GLY A 165 18.93 12.01 -8.49
CA GLY A 165 19.57 11.31 -7.36
C GLY A 165 18.80 11.34 -6.03
N LEU A 166 17.61 11.96 -6.00
CA LEU A 166 16.83 12.17 -4.79
C LEU A 166 16.31 10.84 -4.27
N LEU A 167 16.48 10.62 -2.97
CA LEU A 167 15.93 9.43 -2.32
C LEU A 167 14.41 9.49 -2.37
N LEU A 168 13.73 8.33 -2.47
CA LEU A 168 12.27 8.23 -2.45
C LEU A 168 11.63 9.04 -1.31
N ARG A 169 12.31 9.09 -0.15
CA ARG A 169 11.90 9.88 1.01
C ARG A 169 11.75 11.36 0.70
N GLU A 170 12.68 11.96 -0.02
CA GLU A 170 12.67 13.39 -0.37
C GLU A 170 11.55 13.70 -1.37
N LYS A 171 11.35 12.81 -2.34
CA LYS A 171 10.24 12.90 -3.30
C LYS A 171 8.88 12.86 -2.61
N MET A 172 8.71 11.96 -1.64
CA MET A 172 7.49 11.88 -0.84
C MET A 172 7.31 13.14 0.02
N HIS A 173 8.37 13.67 0.64
CA HIS A 173 8.26 14.92 1.42
C HIS A 173 7.86 16.14 0.56
N ALA A 174 8.29 16.19 -0.69
CA ALA A 174 7.96 17.28 -1.62
C ALA A 174 6.59 17.10 -2.30
N ALA A 175 5.93 15.94 -2.15
CA ALA A 175 4.67 15.65 -2.82
C ALA A 175 3.50 16.48 -2.25
N THR A 176 2.84 17.22 -3.12
CA THR A 176 1.67 18.05 -2.80
C THR A 176 0.42 17.53 -3.51
N LYS A 177 -0.74 17.73 -2.87
CA LYS A 177 -2.07 17.47 -3.44
C LYS A 177 -2.45 18.64 -4.37
N ASP A 178 -3.53 18.47 -5.13
CA ASP A 178 -4.05 19.50 -6.06
C ASP A 178 -4.41 20.83 -5.35
N ASN A 179 -4.65 20.81 -4.04
CA ASN A 179 -4.92 21.97 -3.21
C ASN A 179 -3.66 22.64 -2.61
N GLY A 180 -2.46 22.18 -2.97
CA GLY A 180 -1.18 22.67 -2.46
C GLY A 180 -0.77 22.15 -1.07
N SER A 181 -1.63 21.39 -0.38
CA SER A 181 -1.27 20.77 0.90
C SER A 181 -0.34 19.56 0.70
N PRO A 182 0.58 19.26 1.64
CA PRO A 182 1.43 18.08 1.53
C PRO A 182 0.60 16.79 1.54
N VAL A 183 0.96 15.83 0.68
CA VAL A 183 0.30 14.51 0.62
C VAL A 183 0.54 13.73 1.91
N TYR A 184 1.77 13.77 2.42
CA TYR A 184 2.19 13.03 3.61
C TYR A 184 2.29 13.97 4.80
N THR A 185 1.17 14.09 5.51
CA THR A 185 1.12 14.73 6.84
C THR A 185 1.30 13.68 7.91
N VAL A 186 1.55 14.12 9.15
CA VAL A 186 1.56 13.22 10.31
C VAL A 186 0.21 12.48 10.43
N ALA A 187 -0.90 13.16 10.12
CA ALA A 187 -2.23 12.57 10.09
C ALA A 187 -2.37 11.45 9.04
N SER A 188 -1.94 11.69 7.79
CA SER A 188 -2.02 10.64 6.76
C SER A 188 -1.06 9.48 7.03
N GLY A 189 0.12 9.76 7.60
CA GLY A 189 1.06 8.73 8.06
C GLY A 189 0.48 7.83 9.15
N MET A 190 -0.10 8.41 10.20
CA MET A 190 -0.73 7.65 11.29
C MET A 190 -1.96 6.87 10.81
N SER A 191 -2.79 7.50 9.97
CA SER A 191 -3.92 6.86 9.29
C SER A 191 -3.44 5.61 8.52
N LEU A 192 -2.40 5.75 7.68
CA LEU A 192 -1.83 4.66 6.89
C LEU A 192 -1.28 3.53 7.77
N MET A 193 -0.58 3.85 8.85
CA MET A 193 -0.08 2.83 9.80
C MET A 193 -1.22 2.05 10.44
N VAL A 194 -2.28 2.74 10.88
CA VAL A 194 -3.47 2.11 11.50
C VAL A 194 -4.19 1.23 10.49
N PHE A 195 -4.37 1.71 9.26
CA PHE A 195 -4.93 0.92 8.17
C PHE A 195 -4.14 -0.39 7.98
N TYR A 196 -2.82 -0.31 7.87
CA TYR A 196 -1.97 -1.49 7.66
C TYR A 196 -1.89 -2.45 8.85
N VAL A 197 -2.06 -1.95 10.07
CA VAL A 197 -2.09 -2.80 11.27
C VAL A 197 -3.37 -3.64 11.34
N LEU A 198 -4.48 -3.11 10.82
CA LEU A 198 -5.81 -3.73 10.93
C LEU A 198 -6.27 -4.44 9.66
N ALA A 199 -5.85 -3.96 8.49
CA ALA A 199 -6.31 -4.48 7.21
C ALA A 199 -5.74 -5.88 6.95
N MET A 200 -6.64 -6.82 6.66
CA MET A 200 -6.29 -8.19 6.32
C MET A 200 -6.02 -8.31 4.81
N GLN A 201 -4.84 -7.86 4.38
CA GLN A 201 -4.46 -7.82 2.95
C GLN A 201 -3.60 -9.02 2.52
N CYS A 202 -3.29 -9.95 3.44
CA CYS A 202 -2.41 -11.07 3.13
C CYS A 202 -3.18 -12.17 2.37
N MET A 203 -2.96 -12.31 1.06
CA MET A 203 -3.59 -13.37 0.25
C MET A 203 -3.35 -14.79 0.82
N SER A 204 -2.21 -15.03 1.45
CA SER A 204 -1.88 -16.30 2.11
C SER A 204 -2.83 -16.64 3.26
N THR A 205 -3.25 -15.65 4.06
CA THR A 205 -4.16 -15.91 5.19
C THR A 205 -5.55 -16.27 4.69
N LEU A 206 -6.05 -15.56 3.68
CA LEU A 206 -7.31 -15.89 3.00
C LEU A 206 -7.28 -17.31 2.39
N ALA A 207 -6.18 -17.66 1.73
CA ALA A 207 -6.00 -18.98 1.12
C ALA A 207 -6.01 -20.11 2.15
N ILE A 208 -5.35 -19.92 3.30
CA ILE A 208 -5.33 -20.89 4.40
C ILE A 208 -6.74 -21.02 5.01
N VAL A 209 -7.40 -19.90 5.34
CA VAL A 209 -8.76 -19.95 5.91
C VAL A 209 -9.72 -20.65 4.97
N LYS A 210 -9.63 -20.39 3.66
CA LYS A 210 -10.42 -21.11 2.64
C LYS A 210 -10.12 -22.61 2.66
N ARG A 211 -8.83 -23.00 2.74
CA ARG A 211 -8.41 -24.40 2.74
C ARG A 211 -8.95 -25.15 3.96
N GLU A 212 -8.92 -24.53 5.13
CA GLU A 212 -9.40 -25.13 6.38
C GLU A 212 -10.94 -25.15 6.47
N THR A 213 -11.61 -24.06 6.11
CA THR A 213 -13.08 -23.96 6.20
C THR A 213 -13.80 -24.58 5.01
N ARG A 214 -13.04 -24.98 3.96
CA ARG A 214 -13.54 -25.49 2.67
C ARG A 214 -14.62 -24.60 2.02
N SER A 215 -14.71 -23.32 2.39
CA SER A 215 -15.73 -22.38 1.92
C SER A 215 -15.17 -20.97 1.76
N TRP A 216 -15.71 -20.20 0.81
CA TRP A 216 -15.37 -18.78 0.64
C TRP A 216 -16.15 -17.85 1.57
N LYS A 217 -17.22 -18.35 2.22
CA LYS A 217 -18.07 -17.53 3.10
C LYS A 217 -17.26 -16.89 4.23
N TRP A 218 -16.49 -17.70 4.95
CA TRP A 218 -15.70 -17.24 6.09
C TRP A 218 -14.53 -16.31 5.71
N PRO A 219 -13.69 -16.66 4.71
CA PRO A 219 -12.66 -15.73 4.23
C PRO A 219 -13.22 -14.38 3.78
N ALA A 220 -14.36 -14.36 3.06
CA ALA A 220 -14.96 -13.12 2.57
C ALA A 220 -15.51 -12.25 3.70
N ILE A 221 -16.23 -12.86 4.67
CA ILE A 221 -16.73 -12.14 5.86
C ILE A 221 -15.56 -11.55 6.65
N GLN A 222 -14.52 -12.35 6.89
CA GLN A 222 -13.34 -11.91 7.63
C GLN A 222 -12.61 -10.77 6.92
N PHE A 223 -12.48 -10.85 5.59
CA PHE A 223 -11.88 -9.81 4.78
C PHE A 223 -12.65 -8.50 4.82
N LEU A 224 -13.96 -8.56 4.59
CA LEU A 224 -14.83 -7.39 4.61
C LEU A 224 -14.87 -6.74 5.99
N TYR A 225 -15.01 -7.55 7.04
CA TYR A 225 -15.00 -7.08 8.42
C TYR A 225 -13.70 -6.35 8.78
N MET A 226 -12.54 -6.98 8.53
CA MET A 226 -11.25 -6.39 8.88
C MET A 226 -10.95 -5.14 8.04
N THR A 227 -11.33 -5.15 6.75
CA THR A 227 -11.15 -3.97 5.88
C THR A 227 -12.05 -2.81 6.30
N ALA A 228 -13.32 -3.08 6.64
CA ALA A 228 -14.24 -2.06 7.15
C ALA A 228 -13.76 -1.49 8.48
N LEU A 229 -13.28 -2.34 9.39
CA LEU A 229 -12.70 -1.91 10.66
C LEU A 229 -11.45 -1.05 10.43
N ALA A 230 -10.52 -1.49 9.58
CA ALA A 230 -9.33 -0.74 9.23
C ALA A 230 -9.67 0.63 8.62
N TYR A 231 -10.61 0.67 7.68
CA TYR A 231 -11.09 1.90 7.06
C TYR A 231 -11.66 2.87 8.10
N THR A 232 -12.54 2.39 8.97
CA THR A 232 -13.22 3.22 9.98
C THR A 232 -12.21 3.80 10.98
N PHE A 233 -11.31 2.98 11.50
CA PHE A 233 -10.29 3.45 12.45
C PHE A 233 -9.27 4.39 11.79
N SER A 234 -8.85 4.11 10.57
CA SER A 234 -7.97 4.97 9.80
C SER A 234 -8.62 6.33 9.53
N PHE A 235 -9.90 6.34 9.16
CA PHE A 235 -10.69 7.56 8.98
C PHE A 235 -10.80 8.37 10.28
N LEU A 236 -11.13 7.72 11.40
CA LEU A 236 -11.20 8.38 12.71
C LEU A 236 -9.87 9.01 13.12
N VAL A 237 -8.76 8.29 12.92
CA VAL A 237 -7.42 8.79 13.23
C VAL A 237 -7.07 9.97 12.32
N TYR A 238 -7.35 9.89 11.02
CA TYR A 238 -7.11 11.01 10.12
C TYR A 238 -7.89 12.25 10.57
N GLN A 239 -9.18 12.10 10.86
CA GLN A 239 -10.03 13.22 11.26
C GLN A 239 -9.63 13.82 12.62
N LEU A 240 -9.08 13.02 13.54
CA LEU A 240 -8.63 13.48 14.85
C LEU A 240 -7.33 14.29 14.79
N PHE A 241 -6.47 14.01 13.82
CA PHE A 241 -5.16 14.64 13.66
C PHE A 241 -5.06 15.62 12.47
N LYS A 242 -6.16 15.82 11.74
CA LYS A 242 -6.26 16.72 10.59
C LYS A 242 -6.17 18.19 10.98
#